data_AF-A0A2D5ZMY4-F1
#
_entry.id   AF-A0A2D5ZMY4-F1
#
_cell.length_a   1.000
_cell.length_b   1.000
_cell.length_c   1.000
_cell.angle_alpha   90.00
_cell.angle_beta   90.00
_cell.angle_gamma   90.00
#
_symmetry.space_group_name_H-M   'P 1'
#
loop_
_entity.id
_entity.type
_entity.pdbx_description
1 polymer ?
#
loop_
_entity_poly.entity_id
_entity_poly.type
_entity_poly.pdbx_seq_one_letter_code
_entity_poly.pdbx_strand_id
1 'polypeptide(L)'
;MRALQPGNKGILIASIFIAVVLWLHIATERIAETAIRLQPRIIGLTDEQIVTVSPPAKWKLRVEGTGKSLLRHSTDELPLIIDVSALGAGMHRFSPVSTHLV
;
A
#
# COMPACT_ATOMS: atom_id res chain seq x y z
N MET A 1 -4.26 -55.72 0.64
CA MET A 1 -3.58 -54.43 0.34
C MET A 1 -3.96 -54.03 -1.08
N ARG A 2 -4.81 -53.01 -1.25
CA ARG A 2 -5.45 -52.67 -2.54
C ARG A 2 -4.52 -51.73 -3.31
N ALA A 3 -4.05 -52.19 -4.48
CA ALA A 3 -3.15 -51.43 -5.33
C ALA A 3 -3.80 -50.11 -5.78
N LEU A 4 -3.09 -49.00 -5.59
CA LEU A 4 -3.46 -47.69 -6.12
C LEU A 4 -3.48 -47.77 -7.65
N GLN A 5 -4.67 -47.74 -8.24
CA GLN A 5 -4.85 -47.63 -9.69
C GLN A 5 -4.18 -46.33 -10.20
N PRO A 6 -3.25 -46.41 -11.17
CA PRO A 6 -2.57 -45.24 -11.72
C PRO A 6 -3.48 -44.31 -12.55
N GLY A 7 -4.74 -44.69 -12.80
CA GLY A 7 -5.72 -43.90 -13.56
C GLY A 7 -6.23 -42.64 -12.87
N ASN A 8 -6.06 -42.51 -11.54
CA ASN A 8 -6.63 -41.41 -10.76
C ASN A 8 -5.60 -40.32 -10.38
N LYS A 9 -4.35 -40.43 -10.85
CA LYS A 9 -3.30 -39.46 -10.56
C LYS A 9 -3.63 -38.06 -11.09
N GLY A 10 -4.28 -37.97 -12.26
CA GLY A 10 -4.72 -36.70 -12.84
C GLY A 10 -5.76 -35.99 -11.96
N ILE A 11 -6.71 -36.74 -11.39
CA ILE A 11 -7.75 -36.19 -10.50
C ILE A 11 -7.13 -35.72 -9.18
N LEU A 12 -6.16 -36.46 -8.63
CA LEU A 12 -5.41 -36.04 -7.45
C LEU A 12 -4.64 -34.74 -7.70
N ILE A 13 -3.96 -34.61 -8.83
CA ILE A 13 -3.25 -33.38 -9.19
C ILE A 13 -4.23 -32.21 -9.39
N ALA A 14 -5.34 -32.43 -10.08
CA ALA A 14 -6.36 -31.41 -10.31
C ALA A 14 -7.02 -30.94 -9.00
N SER A 15 -7.31 -31.85 -8.07
CA SER A 15 -7.88 -31.51 -6.77
C SER A 15 -6.91 -30.72 -5.89
N ILE A 16 -5.62 -31.08 -5.88
CA ILE A 16 -4.58 -30.29 -5.19
C ILE A 16 -4.47 -28.91 -5.83
N PHE A 17 -4.47 -28.82 -7.16
CA PHE A 17 -4.39 -27.54 -7.87
C PHE A 17 -5.57 -26.62 -7.53
N ILE A 18 -6.80 -27.14 -7.57
CA ILE A 18 -8.01 -26.39 -7.20
C ILE A 18 -7.95 -25.95 -5.73
N ALA A 19 -7.52 -26.83 -4.83
CA ALA A 19 -7.37 -26.48 -3.41
C ALA A 19 -6.37 -25.34 -3.20
N VAL A 20 -5.24 -25.34 -3.90
CA VAL A 20 -4.24 -24.26 -3.85
C VAL A 20 -4.80 -22.96 -4.41
N VAL A 21 -5.50 -23.00 -5.54
CA VAL A 21 -6.11 -21.80 -6.15
C VAL A 21 -7.17 -21.20 -5.23
N LEU A 22 -8.04 -22.02 -4.63
CA LEU A 22 -9.04 -21.58 -3.66
C LEU A 22 -8.40 -21.01 -2.39
N TRP A 23 -7.37 -21.67 -1.88
CA TRP A 23 -6.63 -21.18 -0.73
C TRP A 23 -5.98 -19.83 -1.01
N LEU A 24 -5.35 -19.67 -2.18
CA LEU A 24 -4.76 -18.39 -2.60
C LEU A 24 -5.82 -17.30 -2.76
N HIS A 25 -6.98 -17.63 -3.33
CA HIS A 25 -8.10 -16.70 -3.49
C HIS A 25 -8.56 -16.15 -2.13
N ILE A 26 -8.84 -17.04 -1.18
CA ILE A 26 -9.28 -16.67 0.18
C ILE A 26 -8.17 -15.93 0.94
N ALA A 27 -6.91 -16.37 0.81
CA ALA A 27 -5.78 -15.71 1.46
C ALA A 27 -5.59 -14.27 0.96
N THR A 28 -5.95 -14.00 -0.30
CA THR A 28 -5.82 -12.69 -0.93
C THR A 28 -6.96 -11.73 -0.57
N GLU A 29 -8.14 -12.26 -0.24
CA GLU A 29 -9.31 -11.48 0.18
C GLU A 29 -9.24 -11.00 1.63
N ARG A 30 -8.31 -11.52 2.44
CA ARG A 30 -8.10 -11.02 3.79
C ARG A 30 -7.59 -9.58 3.74
N ILE A 31 -8.28 -8.72 4.50
CA ILE A 31 -7.84 -7.35 4.76
C ILE A 31 -6.52 -7.46 5.54
N ALA A 32 -5.47 -6.87 4.99
CA ALA A 32 -4.17 -6.78 5.63
C ALA A 32 -3.86 -5.32 5.93
N GLU A 33 -3.03 -5.10 6.94
CA GLU A 33 -2.46 -3.80 7.26
C GLU A 33 -1.06 -3.74 6.66
N THR A 34 -0.75 -2.67 5.92
CA THR A 34 0.63 -2.38 5.50
C THR A 34 1.01 -0.95 5.85
N ALA A 35 2.31 -0.74 6.06
CA ALA A 35 2.88 0.58 6.30
C ALA A 35 3.63 1.04 5.05
N ILE A 36 3.10 2.04 4.36
CA ILE A 36 3.74 2.64 3.18
C ILE A 36 4.61 3.81 3.64
N ARG A 37 5.79 3.94 3.02
CA ARG A 37 6.68 5.08 3.24
C ARG A 37 6.30 6.20 2.28
N LEU A 38 6.10 7.40 2.82
CA LEU A 38 5.87 8.60 2.01
C LEU A 38 7.11 9.47 2.02
N GLN A 39 7.41 10.07 0.87
CA GLN A 39 8.44 11.09 0.73
C GLN A 39 7.77 12.45 0.49
N PRO A 40 7.85 13.39 1.46
CA PRO A 40 7.27 14.71 1.28
C PRO A 40 8.05 15.51 0.24
N ARG A 41 7.32 16.12 -0.69
CA ARG A 41 7.83 17.08 -1.67
C ARG A 41 7.01 18.36 -1.55
N ILE A 42 7.69 19.47 -1.25
CA ILE A 42 7.07 20.78 -1.20
C ILE A 42 7.10 21.38 -2.62
N ILE A 43 5.99 21.92 -3.06
CA ILE A 43 5.84 22.61 -4.34
C ILE A 43 5.21 23.98 -4.12
N GLY A 44 5.40 24.91 -5.07
CA GLY A 44 4.75 26.22 -5.01
C GLY A 44 5.50 27.28 -4.20
N LEU A 45 6.79 27.07 -3.90
CA LEU A 45 7.63 28.14 -3.35
C LEU A 45 7.90 29.18 -4.43
N THR A 46 7.74 30.46 -4.09
CA THR A 46 8.27 31.57 -4.89
C THR A 46 9.73 31.86 -4.50
N ASP A 47 10.48 32.57 -5.36
CA ASP A 47 11.90 32.90 -5.09
C ASP A 47 12.11 33.75 -3.82
N GLU A 48 11.04 34.38 -3.32
CA GLU A 48 11.04 35.20 -2.10
C GLU A 48 10.72 34.39 -0.83
N GLN A 49 10.38 33.11 -0.96
CA GLN A 49 9.96 32.24 0.13
C GLN A 49 11.01 31.16 0.42
N ILE A 50 11.39 31.04 1.69
CA ILE A 50 12.34 30.02 2.15
C ILE A 50 11.65 29.16 3.22
N VAL A 51 11.75 27.84 3.05
CA VAL A 51 11.30 26.89 4.07
C VAL A 51 12.32 26.83 5.19
N THR A 52 12.01 27.43 6.33
CA THR A 52 12.90 27.42 7.52
C THR A 52 12.85 26.09 8.27
N VAL A 53 11.70 25.42 8.26
CA VAL A 53 11.50 24.12 8.93
C VAL A 53 10.97 23.13 7.91
N SER A 54 11.82 22.19 7.51
CA SER A 54 11.45 21.14 6.56
C SER A 54 10.66 20.03 7.27
N PRO A 55 9.63 19.44 6.62
CA PRO A 55 8.93 18.28 7.16
C PRO A 55 9.89 17.09 7.35
N PRO A 56 9.58 16.16 8.27
CA PRO A 56 10.38 14.95 8.45
C PRO A 56 10.54 14.21 7.12
N ALA A 57 11.76 13.77 6.80
CA ALA A 57 12.05 13.11 5.52
C ALA A 57 11.35 11.75 5.34
N LYS A 58 10.81 11.16 6.43
CA LYS A 58 10.20 9.83 6.43
C LYS A 58 8.86 9.85 7.15
N TRP A 59 7.80 9.61 6.40
CA TRP A 59 6.45 9.44 6.93
C TRP A 59 6.02 7.99 6.74
N LYS A 60 5.28 7.45 7.70
CA LYS A 60 4.67 6.12 7.61
C LYS A 60 3.16 6.28 7.56
N LEU A 61 2.55 5.85 6.48
CA LEU A 61 1.11 5.77 6.34
C LEU A 61 0.67 4.33 6.55
N ARG A 62 -0.20 4.09 7.53
CA ARG A 62 -0.84 2.78 7.69
C ARG A 62 -2.06 2.74 6.78
N VAL A 63 -2.12 1.74 5.90
CA VAL A 63 -3.22 1.53 4.97
C VAL A 63 -3.76 0.13 5.17
N GLU A 64 -5.08 0.02 5.21
CA GLU A 64 -5.83 -1.23 5.27
C GLU A 64 -6.47 -1.50 3.92
N GLY A 65 -6.39 -2.74 3.44
CA GLY A 65 -6.99 -3.11 2.16
C GLY A 65 -6.80 -4.58 1.84
N THR A 66 -7.37 -5.01 0.70
CA THR A 66 -7.19 -6.39 0.22
C THR A 66 -5.74 -6.64 -0.19
N GLY A 67 -5.27 -7.89 -0.09
CA GLY A 67 -3.88 -8.24 -0.41
C GLY A 67 -3.46 -7.82 -1.83
N LYS A 68 -4.38 -7.87 -2.80
CA LYS A 68 -4.15 -7.36 -4.18
C LYS A 68 -3.88 -5.86 -4.22
N SER A 69 -4.69 -5.07 -3.51
CA SER A 69 -4.53 -3.61 -3.48
C SER A 69 -3.24 -3.21 -2.76
N LEU A 70 -2.90 -3.87 -1.65
CA LEU A 70 -1.69 -3.57 -0.90
C LEU A 70 -0.41 -3.97 -1.66
N LEU A 71 -0.41 -5.12 -2.33
CA LEU A 71 0.73 -5.55 -3.15
C LEU A 71 1.02 -4.56 -4.29
N ARG A 72 -0.02 -3.94 -4.85
CA ARG A 72 0.14 -2.90 -5.88
C ARG A 72 0.83 -1.64 -5.34
N HIS A 73 0.59 -1.28 -4.07
CA HIS A 73 1.12 -0.07 -3.45
C HIS A 73 2.36 -0.29 -2.59
N SER A 74 2.76 -1.53 -2.33
CA SER A 74 3.92 -1.85 -1.49
C SER A 74 5.27 -1.58 -2.17
N THR A 75 5.30 -1.47 -3.51
CA THR A 75 6.54 -1.34 -4.28
C THR A 75 6.90 0.12 -4.56
N ASP A 76 5.91 1.01 -4.62
CA ASP A 76 6.13 2.41 -4.95
C ASP A 76 6.19 3.29 -3.70
N GLU A 77 7.20 4.15 -3.64
CA GLU A 77 7.25 5.24 -2.69
C GLU A 77 6.24 6.30 -3.12
N LEU A 78 5.15 6.47 -2.36
CA LEU A 78 4.14 7.47 -2.72
C LEU A 78 4.66 8.89 -2.42
N PRO A 79 4.64 9.81 -3.40
CA PRO A 79 5.00 11.20 -3.16
C PRO A 79 3.90 11.89 -2.34
N LEU A 80 4.28 12.50 -1.23
CA LEU A 80 3.40 13.35 -0.42
C LEU A 80 3.62 14.80 -0.85
N ILE A 81 2.69 15.35 -1.64
CA ILE A 81 2.82 16.71 -2.17
C ILE A 81 2.25 17.71 -1.15
N ILE A 82 3.06 18.70 -0.77
CA ILE A 82 2.65 19.82 0.06
C ILE A 82 2.67 21.07 -0.83
N ASP A 83 1.49 21.54 -1.22
CA ASP A 83 1.34 22.76 -2.02
C ASP A 83 1.26 23.99 -1.11
N VAL A 84 2.22 24.89 -1.25
CA VAL A 84 2.28 26.15 -0.50
C VAL A 84 1.98 27.38 -1.34
N SER A 85 1.57 27.21 -2.61
CA SER A 85 1.35 28.31 -3.56
C SER A 85 0.33 29.34 -3.08
N ALA A 86 -0.67 28.90 -2.30
CA ALA A 86 -1.74 29.73 -1.78
C ALA A 86 -1.43 30.35 -0.39
N LEU A 87 -0.25 30.10 0.17
CA LEU A 87 0.10 30.51 1.52
C LEU A 87 1.00 31.74 1.51
N GLY A 88 0.61 32.74 2.30
CA GLY A 88 1.46 33.89 2.59
C GLY A 88 2.57 33.55 3.59
N ALA A 89 3.53 34.46 3.73
CA ALA A 89 4.61 34.35 4.70
C ALA A 89 4.04 34.20 6.13
N GLY A 90 4.57 33.23 6.89
CA GLY A 90 4.12 32.97 8.26
C GLY A 90 4.33 31.50 8.66
N MET A 91 3.98 31.19 9.91
CA MET A 91 4.07 29.82 10.42
C MET A 91 2.75 29.09 10.18
N HIS A 92 2.78 28.09 9.31
CA HIS A 92 1.63 27.24 8.98
C HIS A 92 1.87 25.82 9.50
N ARG A 93 0.90 25.29 10.25
CA ARG A 93 0.94 23.92 10.77
C ARG A 93 0.00 23.04 9.97
N PHE A 94 0.54 21.99 9.36
CA PHE A 94 -0.24 20.97 8.69
C PHE A 94 -0.33 19.73 9.59
N SER A 95 -1.54 19.19 9.72
CA SER A 95 -1.75 17.87 10.32
C SER A 95 -2.27 16.94 9.22
N PRO A 96 -1.69 15.75 9.04
CA PRO A 96 -2.33 14.74 8.21
C PRO A 96 -3.69 14.41 8.81
N VAL A 97 -4.73 14.44 7.99
CA VAL A 97 -6.05 13.94 8.36
C VAL A 97 -6.06 12.44 8.07
N SER A 98 -6.42 11.62 9.06
CA SER A 98 -6.61 10.19 8.87
C SER A 98 -7.87 9.97 8.03
N THR A 99 -7.68 9.76 6.72
CA THR A 99 -8.78 9.40 5.82
C THR A 99 -8.79 7.89 5.65
N HIS A 100 -9.88 7.25 6.05
CA HIS A 100 -10.13 5.84 5.73
C HIS A 100 -10.46 5.74 4.24
N LEU A 101 -9.57 5.13 3.46
CA LEU A 101 -9.87 4.74 2.09
C LEU A 101 -10.69 3.44 2.17
N VAL A 102 -12.00 3.55 1.93
CA VAL A 102 -12.96 2.43 1.88
C VAL A 102 -12.80 1.66 0.57
#